data_AF-A0A0F8Y0E4-F1
#
_entry.id   AF-A0A0F8Y0E4-F1
#
_cell.length_a   1.000
_cell.length_b   1.000
_cell.length_c   1.000
_cell.angle_alpha   90.00
_cell.angle_beta   90.00
_cell.angle_gamma   90.00
#
_symmetry.space_group_name_H-M   'P 1'
#
loop_
_entity.id
_entity.type
_entity.pdbx_description
1 polymer ?
#
loop_
_entity_poly.entity_id
_entity_poly.type
_entity_poly.pdbx_seq_one_letter_code
_entity_poly.pdbx_strand_id
1 'polypeptide(L)'
;AEFHHCYGALLVEVDSDGNWFARQINADSEGTIHDVDVRVKKGVLTTGNRVKGINWGDIHRKKIAPIVDRLAWGKGGMFQVLDPEYQFMNDLLNFGRRNHHDLKNPHKMFELYVRGQEDVAEEVRETAEWLSDKSGLSSNCQTVVVHSNHDAALELWLRDTNPDKDPLNAEFYYAAKVALYDAIREGDDNFDMLEWACQQAMGLKGYLDFGLTQVKFLREDESFIICPDANGGIECGMHGHLGPHGSRGSAGAFAKMGRKSNIGHTHRAGIVDGVYTAGTSSLINLPYNAGPSARSHSHILTYKNGKRVIITMWNRKWRA
;
A
#
# COMPACT_ATOMS: atom_id res chain seq x y z
N ALA A 1 -18.30 -7.23 -24.37
CA ALA A 1 -18.56 -5.79 -24.57
C ALA A 1 -19.52 -5.25 -23.50
N GLU A 2 -20.72 -5.83 -23.35
CA GLU A 2 -21.74 -5.36 -22.40
C GLU A 2 -21.29 -5.33 -20.93
N PHE A 3 -20.56 -6.35 -20.46
CA PHE A 3 -20.04 -6.40 -19.08
C PHE A 3 -19.05 -5.25 -18.73
N HIS A 4 -18.27 -4.77 -19.70
CA HIS A 4 -17.29 -3.70 -19.49
C HIS A 4 -17.81 -2.31 -19.92
N HIS A 5 -19.03 -2.24 -20.46
CA HIS A 5 -19.62 -0.97 -20.85
C HIS A 5 -19.99 -0.16 -19.61
N CYS A 6 -19.68 1.13 -19.61
CA CYS A 6 -20.06 2.04 -18.54
C CYS A 6 -20.34 3.44 -19.08
N TYR A 7 -21.28 4.14 -18.43
CA TYR A 7 -21.41 5.58 -18.58
C TYR A 7 -20.36 6.26 -17.71
N GLY A 8 -19.56 7.13 -18.30
CA GLY A 8 -18.49 7.82 -17.61
C GLY A 8 -18.01 9.04 -18.36
N ALA A 9 -17.09 9.77 -17.73
CA ALA A 9 -16.46 10.95 -18.30
C ALA A 9 -15.04 11.09 -17.75
N LEU A 10 -14.25 11.93 -18.40
CA LEU A 10 -13.01 12.44 -17.83
C LEU A 10 -13.30 13.82 -17.25
N LEU A 11 -13.20 13.95 -15.92
CA LEU A 11 -13.24 15.25 -15.25
C LEU A 11 -11.82 15.81 -15.19
N VAL A 12 -11.63 17.05 -15.62
CA VAL A 12 -10.36 17.76 -15.51
C VAL A 12 -10.61 19.06 -14.76
N GLU A 13 -10.10 19.13 -13.54
CA GLU A 13 -10.06 20.38 -12.79
C GLU A 13 -8.77 21.14 -13.14
N VAL A 14 -8.87 22.45 -13.33
CA VAL A 14 -7.73 23.33 -13.57
C VAL A 14 -7.69 24.38 -12.48
N ASP A 15 -6.58 24.45 -11.74
CA ASP A 15 -6.39 25.45 -10.69
C ASP A 15 -5.94 26.81 -11.24
N SER A 16 -5.85 27.83 -10.38
CA SER A 16 -5.43 29.18 -10.78
C SER A 16 -4.00 29.24 -11.33
N ASP A 17 -3.17 28.24 -11.04
CA ASP A 17 -1.77 28.14 -11.48
C ASP A 17 -1.64 27.37 -12.81
N GLY A 18 -2.76 26.90 -13.38
CA GLY A 18 -2.80 26.12 -14.62
C GLY A 18 -2.44 24.64 -14.45
N ASN A 19 -2.38 24.13 -13.21
CA ASN A 19 -2.24 22.70 -12.98
C ASN A 19 -3.56 21.99 -13.25
N TRP A 20 -3.48 20.81 -13.83
CA TRP A 20 -4.62 20.02 -14.25
C TRP A 20 -4.67 18.71 -13.45
N PHE A 21 -5.86 18.36 -12.97
CA PHE A 21 -6.12 17.15 -12.19
C PHE A 21 -7.20 16.36 -12.91
N ALA A 22 -6.77 15.33 -13.65
CA ALA A 22 -7.64 14.51 -14.46
C ALA A 22 -8.09 13.25 -13.71
N ARG A 23 -9.38 12.94 -13.76
CA ARG A 23 -10.01 11.81 -13.07
C ARG A 23 -11.06 11.14 -13.94
N GLN A 24 -10.95 9.82 -14.10
CA GLN A 24 -12.00 9.03 -14.75
C GLN A 24 -13.14 8.82 -13.74
N ILE A 25 -14.34 9.28 -14.10
CA ILE A 25 -15.55 9.11 -13.30
C ILE A 25 -16.53 8.20 -14.03
N ASN A 26 -17.21 7.35 -13.28
CA ASN A 26 -18.16 6.38 -13.82
C ASN A 26 -19.45 6.38 -13.00
N ALA A 27 -20.58 6.34 -13.70
CA ALA A 27 -21.88 6.17 -13.07
C ALA A 27 -22.10 4.71 -12.66
N ASP A 28 -22.82 4.49 -11.57
CA ASP A 28 -23.45 3.21 -11.28
C ASP A 28 -24.73 2.98 -12.10
N SER A 29 -25.38 1.82 -11.88
CA SER A 29 -26.60 1.43 -12.59
C SER A 29 -27.79 2.36 -12.32
N GLU A 30 -27.74 3.18 -11.27
CA GLU A 30 -28.76 4.17 -10.94
C GLU A 30 -28.40 5.58 -11.46
N GLY A 31 -27.27 5.71 -12.18
CA GLY A 31 -26.77 7.00 -12.65
C GLY A 31 -26.07 7.82 -11.57
N THR A 32 -25.73 7.24 -10.42
CA THR A 32 -25.00 7.96 -9.36
C THR A 32 -23.52 8.06 -9.73
N ILE A 33 -22.99 9.28 -9.66
CA ILE A 33 -21.58 9.57 -9.90
C ILE A 33 -20.95 10.10 -8.62
N HIS A 34 -19.70 9.72 -8.39
CA HIS A 34 -18.88 10.21 -7.29
C HIS A 34 -17.59 10.82 -7.83
N ASP A 35 -17.13 11.86 -7.15
CA ASP A 35 -15.82 12.46 -7.37
C ASP A 35 -15.29 13.05 -6.05
N VAL A 36 -14.17 12.56 -5.55
CA VAL A 36 -13.56 12.99 -4.28
C VAL A 36 -14.57 12.84 -3.12
N ASP A 37 -15.10 13.92 -2.56
CA ASP A 37 -16.13 13.92 -1.51
C ASP A 37 -17.53 14.28 -2.05
N VAL A 38 -17.64 14.48 -3.36
CA VAL A 38 -18.87 14.84 -4.07
C VAL A 38 -19.63 13.59 -4.49
N ARG A 39 -20.95 13.67 -4.37
CA ARG A 39 -21.89 12.67 -4.90
C ARG A 39 -23.01 13.38 -5.66
N VAL A 40 -23.29 12.90 -6.87
CA VAL A 40 -24.41 13.37 -7.70
C VAL A 40 -25.36 12.23 -7.95
N LYS A 41 -26.64 12.38 -7.58
CA LYS A 41 -27.70 11.40 -7.83
C LYS A 41 -28.99 12.10 -8.20
N LYS A 42 -29.58 11.76 -9.35
CA LYS A 42 -30.85 12.33 -9.85
C LYS A 42 -30.86 13.87 -9.82
N GLY A 43 -29.76 14.49 -10.23
CA GLY A 43 -29.59 15.95 -10.25
C GLY A 43 -29.28 16.61 -8.90
N VAL A 44 -29.24 15.85 -7.79
CA VAL A 44 -28.89 16.37 -6.47
C VAL A 44 -27.40 16.16 -6.20
N LEU A 45 -26.71 17.23 -5.82
CA LEU A 45 -25.29 17.23 -5.44
C LEU A 45 -25.16 17.33 -3.92
N THR A 46 -24.34 16.45 -3.33
CA THR A 46 -23.90 16.55 -1.92
C THR A 46 -22.38 16.50 -1.84
N THR A 47 -21.80 17.12 -0.81
CA THR A 47 -20.36 17.14 -0.51
C THR A 47 -20.08 16.56 0.88
N GLY A 48 -18.81 16.36 1.24
CA GLY A 48 -18.41 15.75 2.52
C GLY A 48 -18.83 14.28 2.65
N ASN A 49 -19.04 13.59 1.52
CA ASN A 49 -19.44 12.19 1.55
C ASN A 49 -18.22 11.32 1.86
N ARG A 50 -18.34 10.58 2.97
CA ARG A 50 -17.40 9.52 3.36
C ARG A 50 -17.19 8.48 2.25
N VAL A 51 -15.94 8.14 2.01
CA VAL A 51 -15.53 7.13 1.01
C VAL A 51 -15.43 5.73 1.62
N LYS A 52 -15.51 4.69 0.79
CA LYS A 52 -15.39 3.31 1.27
C LYS A 52 -13.96 3.00 1.68
N GLY A 53 -12.99 3.34 0.84
CA GLY A 53 -11.59 3.15 1.23
C GLY A 53 -10.59 3.76 0.29
N ILE A 54 -9.35 3.82 0.76
CA ILE A 54 -8.20 4.32 0.01
C ILE A 54 -7.15 3.22 -0.05
N ASN A 55 -6.75 2.81 -1.26
CA ASN A 55 -5.53 2.04 -1.46
C ASN A 55 -4.41 3.03 -1.75
N TRP A 56 -3.53 3.22 -0.78
CA TRP A 56 -2.37 4.06 -0.95
C TRP A 56 -1.38 3.36 -1.89
N GLY A 57 -0.79 4.09 -2.83
CA GLY A 57 0.33 3.58 -3.61
C GLY A 57 1.47 3.15 -2.71
N ASP A 58 2.25 2.19 -3.18
CA ASP A 58 3.33 1.49 -2.47
C ASP A 58 4.14 2.45 -1.59
N ILE A 59 4.13 2.20 -0.28
CA ILE A 59 4.48 3.20 0.74
C ILE A 59 5.98 3.34 0.88
N HIS A 60 6.68 2.21 0.98
CA HIS A 60 8.11 2.09 1.23
C HIS A 60 8.52 3.06 2.33
N ARG A 61 8.10 2.84 3.59
CA ARG A 61 8.16 3.86 4.66
C ARG A 61 9.48 4.64 4.73
N LYS A 62 10.63 3.97 4.59
CA LYS A 62 11.96 4.58 4.60
C LYS A 62 12.22 5.55 3.44
N LYS A 63 11.50 5.39 2.34
CA LYS A 63 11.57 6.15 1.08
C LYS A 63 10.31 6.95 0.78
N ILE A 64 9.36 7.04 1.71
CA ILE A 64 8.14 7.83 1.53
C ILE A 64 8.49 9.26 1.14
N ALA A 65 7.80 9.81 0.14
CA ALA A 65 7.98 11.19 -0.25
C ALA A 65 7.30 12.10 0.79
N PRO A 66 8.00 13.05 1.44
CA PRO A 66 7.41 13.88 2.50
C PRO A 66 6.17 14.67 2.04
N ILE A 67 6.14 15.07 0.76
CA ILE A 67 4.99 15.73 0.18
C ILE A 67 3.76 14.82 0.10
N VAL A 68 3.96 13.54 -0.24
CA VAL A 68 2.86 12.57 -0.32
C VAL A 68 2.34 12.27 1.08
N ASP A 69 3.23 12.03 2.05
CA ASP A 69 2.83 11.79 3.45
C ASP A 69 1.96 12.94 3.98
N ARG A 70 2.36 14.19 3.71
CA ARG A 70 1.59 15.39 4.09
C ARG A 70 0.24 15.47 3.39
N LEU A 71 0.17 15.20 2.08
CA LEU A 71 -1.07 15.30 1.32
C LEU A 71 -2.02 14.13 1.58
N ALA A 72 -1.50 12.97 1.97
CA ALA A 72 -2.28 11.79 2.31
C ALA A 72 -2.82 11.86 3.74
N TRP A 73 -1.95 12.06 4.74
CA TRP A 73 -2.30 11.94 6.17
C TRP A 73 -2.13 13.23 6.98
N GLY A 74 -1.58 14.30 6.42
CA GLY A 74 -1.46 15.59 7.09
C GLY A 74 -2.79 16.33 7.25
N LYS A 75 -2.78 17.43 8.00
CA LYS A 75 -3.97 18.30 8.18
C LYS A 75 -4.48 18.80 6.82
N GLY A 76 -5.77 18.59 6.53
CA GLY A 76 -6.41 18.88 5.26
C GLY A 76 -6.05 17.91 4.13
N GLY A 77 -5.32 16.83 4.44
CA GLY A 77 -4.97 15.77 3.51
C GLY A 77 -6.14 14.86 3.17
N MET A 78 -5.92 13.97 2.22
CA MET A 78 -6.92 13.04 1.68
C MET A 78 -7.61 12.22 2.78
N PHE A 79 -6.86 11.67 3.75
CA PHE A 79 -7.43 10.87 4.83
C PHE A 79 -8.45 11.69 5.65
N GLN A 80 -8.09 12.90 6.06
CA GLN A 80 -8.97 13.76 6.85
C GLN A 80 -10.19 14.24 6.05
N VAL A 81 -10.00 14.60 4.77
CA VAL A 81 -11.07 15.13 3.92
C VAL A 81 -12.08 14.04 3.52
N LEU A 82 -11.60 12.83 3.27
CA LEU A 82 -12.41 11.74 2.70
C LEU A 82 -12.98 10.79 3.76
N ASP A 83 -12.43 10.82 4.99
CA ASP A 83 -12.84 10.00 6.13
C ASP A 83 -13.05 8.52 5.75
N PRO A 84 -12.06 7.79 5.21
CA PRO A 84 -12.30 6.45 4.66
C PRO A 84 -12.77 5.43 5.70
N GLU A 85 -13.63 4.47 5.32
CA GLU A 85 -13.94 3.30 6.18
C GLU A 85 -12.74 2.32 6.26
N TYR A 86 -11.96 2.21 5.18
CA TYR A 86 -10.75 1.38 5.12
C TYR A 86 -9.56 2.14 4.53
N GLN A 87 -8.36 1.92 5.06
CA GLN A 87 -7.13 2.29 4.40
C GLN A 87 -6.24 1.06 4.18
N PHE A 88 -5.72 0.90 2.97
CA PHE A 88 -4.88 -0.23 2.59
C PHE A 88 -3.43 0.22 2.39
N MET A 89 -2.53 -0.38 3.16
CA MET A 89 -1.11 -0.14 3.14
C MET A 89 -0.43 -1.20 2.27
N ASN A 90 0.08 -0.79 1.11
CA ASN A 90 0.86 -1.65 0.20
C ASN A 90 2.34 -1.34 0.33
N ASP A 91 3.22 -2.35 0.22
CA ASP A 91 4.67 -2.21 0.37
C ASP A 91 5.02 -1.33 1.58
N LEU A 92 4.46 -1.65 2.76
CA LEU A 92 4.64 -0.81 3.95
C LEU A 92 6.12 -0.74 4.33
N LEU A 93 6.73 -1.92 4.52
CA LEU A 93 8.15 -2.07 4.77
C LEU A 93 8.92 -1.84 3.46
N ASN A 94 9.99 -1.04 3.50
CA ASN A 94 10.87 -0.87 2.33
C ASN A 94 11.92 -2.00 2.24
N PHE A 95 12.35 -2.55 3.38
CA PHE A 95 13.35 -3.62 3.50
C PHE A 95 14.62 -3.41 2.67
N GLY A 96 15.08 -2.17 2.58
CA GLY A 96 16.21 -1.80 1.72
C GLY A 96 17.57 -2.11 2.35
N ARG A 97 17.62 -2.35 3.67
CA ARG A 97 18.89 -2.51 4.40
C ARG A 97 19.58 -3.84 4.08
N ARG A 98 18.81 -4.90 3.79
CA ARG A 98 19.30 -6.25 3.45
C ARG A 98 18.53 -6.90 2.29
N ASN A 99 17.96 -6.09 1.39
CA ASN A 99 17.22 -6.59 0.25
C ASN A 99 18.08 -7.54 -0.59
N HIS A 100 17.52 -8.68 -0.99
CA HIS A 100 18.23 -9.71 -1.76
C HIS A 100 18.79 -9.21 -3.11
N HIS A 101 18.23 -8.14 -3.70
CA HIS A 101 18.77 -7.49 -4.90
C HIS A 101 20.11 -6.79 -4.66
N ASP A 102 20.30 -6.19 -3.48
CA ASP A 102 21.45 -5.35 -3.18
C ASP A 102 22.48 -6.04 -2.26
N LEU A 103 22.07 -7.07 -1.51
CA LEU A 103 22.88 -7.70 -0.45
C LEU A 103 24.27 -8.16 -0.91
N LYS A 104 24.40 -8.60 -2.18
CA LYS A 104 25.67 -9.06 -2.76
C LYS A 104 26.50 -7.94 -3.39
N ASN A 105 26.01 -6.70 -3.42
CA ASN A 105 26.71 -5.55 -3.98
C ASN A 105 27.49 -4.81 -2.87
N PRO A 106 28.84 -4.93 -2.83
CA PRO A 106 29.65 -4.34 -1.76
C PRO A 106 29.58 -2.81 -1.74
N HIS A 107 29.39 -2.16 -2.89
CA HIS A 107 29.25 -0.70 -2.95
C HIS A 107 27.95 -0.23 -2.31
N LYS A 108 26.86 -1.00 -2.48
CA LYS A 108 25.59 -0.72 -1.82
C LYS A 108 25.66 -0.94 -0.31
N MET A 109 26.31 -2.03 0.12
CA MET A 109 26.51 -2.27 1.56
C MET A 109 27.36 -1.16 2.19
N PHE A 110 28.43 -0.72 1.53
CA PHE A 110 29.24 0.39 2.01
C PHE A 110 28.46 1.73 2.03
N GLU A 111 27.59 1.98 1.04
CA GLU A 111 26.70 3.15 1.03
C GLU A 111 25.76 3.15 2.24
N LEU A 112 25.19 2.00 2.60
CA LEU A 112 24.34 1.85 3.79
C LEU A 112 25.14 2.08 5.07
N TYR A 113 26.35 1.52 5.18
CA TYR A 113 27.25 1.71 6.32
C TYR A 113 27.57 3.18 6.58
N VAL A 114 28.04 3.90 5.55
CA VAL A 114 28.39 5.32 5.68
C VAL A 114 27.19 6.18 6.08
N ARG A 115 25.97 5.74 5.75
CA ARG A 115 24.72 6.44 6.09
C ARG A 115 24.07 5.98 7.39
N GLY A 116 24.62 4.97 8.07
CA GLY A 116 24.00 4.36 9.26
C GLY A 116 22.65 3.72 8.95
N GLN A 117 22.47 3.13 7.76
CA GLN A 117 21.22 2.55 7.27
C GLN A 117 21.28 1.02 7.18
N GLU A 118 21.94 0.35 8.13
CA GLU A 118 22.17 -1.10 8.06
C GLU A 118 21.27 -1.92 8.99
N ASP A 119 20.74 -1.29 10.04
CA ASP A 119 20.01 -1.98 11.12
C ASP A 119 18.56 -2.34 10.70
N VAL A 120 18.29 -3.60 10.41
CA VAL A 120 16.97 -4.09 10.02
C VAL A 120 15.92 -3.85 11.10
N ALA A 121 16.27 -4.08 12.38
CA ALA A 121 15.34 -3.90 13.50
C ALA A 121 14.87 -2.43 13.59
N GLU A 122 15.78 -1.50 13.34
CA GLU A 122 15.46 -0.07 13.30
C GLU A 122 14.55 0.29 12.11
N GLU A 123 14.67 -0.35 10.93
CA GLU A 123 13.71 -0.14 9.83
C GLU A 123 12.31 -0.60 10.20
N VAL A 124 12.21 -1.78 10.82
CA VAL A 124 10.94 -2.33 11.29
C VAL A 124 10.34 -1.42 12.35
N ARG A 125 11.14 -0.95 13.32
CA ARG A 125 10.68 0.02 14.34
C ARG A 125 10.11 1.28 13.72
N GLU A 126 10.87 1.94 12.83
CA GLU A 126 10.44 3.16 12.14
C GLU A 126 9.13 2.94 11.35
N THR A 127 8.94 1.71 10.86
CA THR A 127 7.74 1.28 10.14
C THR A 127 6.55 1.08 11.07
N ALA A 128 6.74 0.36 12.18
CA ALA A 128 5.72 0.10 13.18
C ALA A 128 5.25 1.40 13.88
N GLU A 129 6.18 2.29 14.23
CA GLU A 129 5.90 3.60 14.82
C GLU A 129 5.03 4.46 13.88
N TRP A 130 5.40 4.52 12.59
CA TRP A 130 4.63 5.27 11.61
C TRP A 130 3.26 4.63 11.34
N LEU A 131 3.17 3.30 11.27
CA LEU A 131 1.91 2.60 11.10
C LEU A 131 0.97 2.86 12.27
N SER A 132 1.50 2.89 13.50
CA SER A 132 0.73 3.23 14.70
C SER A 132 0.15 4.65 14.61
N ASP A 133 0.99 5.63 14.27
CA ASP A 133 0.54 7.01 14.02
C ASP A 133 -0.58 7.08 12.96
N LYS A 134 -0.43 6.39 11.82
CA LYS A 134 -1.43 6.44 10.75
C LYS A 134 -2.70 5.65 11.05
N SER A 135 -2.59 4.55 11.79
CA SER A 135 -3.75 3.76 12.20
C SER A 135 -4.54 4.44 13.32
N GLY A 136 -3.88 5.24 14.17
CA GLY A 136 -4.50 6.01 15.24
C GLY A 136 -5.24 7.28 14.80
N LEU A 137 -5.20 7.65 13.52
CA LEU A 137 -5.82 8.89 13.01
C LEU A 137 -7.36 8.90 13.12
N SER A 138 -8.01 7.74 13.10
CA SER A 138 -9.47 7.64 13.26
C SER A 138 -9.87 6.25 13.73
N SER A 139 -10.62 6.18 14.83
CA SER A 139 -11.20 4.92 15.34
C SER A 139 -12.28 4.33 14.43
N ASN A 140 -12.75 5.10 13.44
CA ASN A 140 -13.77 4.66 12.49
C ASN A 140 -13.15 4.12 11.19
N CYS A 141 -11.82 4.09 11.06
CA CYS A 141 -11.13 3.60 9.88
C CYS A 141 -10.37 2.32 10.21
N GLN A 142 -10.68 1.22 9.52
CA GLN A 142 -9.88 0.01 9.64
C GLN A 142 -8.62 0.13 8.78
N THR A 143 -7.46 0.04 9.42
CA THR A 143 -6.17 -0.03 8.71
C THR A 143 -5.87 -1.48 8.37
N VAL A 144 -5.54 -1.73 7.10
CA VAL A 144 -5.22 -3.05 6.56
C VAL A 144 -3.85 -3.01 5.90
N VAL A 145 -2.92 -3.83 6.36
CA VAL A 145 -1.62 -4.04 5.72
C VAL A 145 -1.74 -5.22 4.76
N VAL A 146 -1.46 -4.96 3.49
CA VAL A 146 -1.55 -5.96 2.42
C VAL A 146 -0.19 -6.62 2.25
N HIS A 147 -0.14 -7.95 2.39
CA HIS A 147 1.12 -8.70 2.22
C HIS A 147 1.73 -8.47 0.84
N SER A 148 3.03 -8.24 0.81
CA SER A 148 3.78 -7.75 -0.35
C SER A 148 5.10 -8.46 -0.54
N ASN A 149 5.74 -8.24 -1.70
CA ASN A 149 7.06 -8.80 -1.97
C ASN A 149 8.16 -8.24 -1.04
N HIS A 150 7.90 -7.12 -0.36
CA HIS A 150 8.83 -6.58 0.64
C HIS A 150 8.74 -7.33 1.98
N ASP A 151 7.57 -7.85 2.30
CA ASP A 151 7.34 -8.68 3.48
C ASP A 151 7.99 -10.05 3.25
N ALA A 152 7.78 -10.63 2.06
CA ALA A 152 8.50 -11.82 1.60
C ALA A 152 10.03 -11.62 1.60
N ALA A 153 10.54 -10.40 1.32
CA ALA A 153 11.97 -10.12 1.36
C ALA A 153 12.57 -10.24 2.77
N LEU A 154 11.80 -9.93 3.82
CA LEU A 154 12.21 -10.13 5.22
C LEU A 154 12.38 -11.63 5.52
N GLU A 155 11.47 -12.48 5.05
CA GLU A 155 11.58 -13.93 5.22
C GLU A 155 12.74 -14.54 4.41
N LEU A 156 12.93 -14.07 3.17
CA LEU A 156 14.07 -14.45 2.35
C LEU A 156 15.40 -14.12 3.04
N TRP A 157 15.48 -12.96 3.72
CA TRP A 157 16.66 -12.59 4.51
C TRP A 157 16.93 -13.58 5.65
N LEU A 158 15.89 -14.04 6.35
CA LEU A 158 16.01 -15.09 7.38
C LEU A 158 16.43 -16.45 6.80
N ARG A 159 16.14 -16.73 5.54
CA ARG A 159 16.55 -17.99 4.90
C ARG A 159 17.98 -17.96 4.39
N ASP A 160 18.37 -16.89 3.73
CA ASP A 160 19.54 -16.85 2.84
C ASP A 160 20.75 -16.12 3.45
N THR A 161 20.60 -15.50 4.62
CA THR A 161 21.66 -14.71 5.27
C THR A 161 22.43 -15.52 6.31
N ASN A 162 23.74 -15.27 6.42
CA ASN A 162 24.54 -15.74 7.55
C ASN A 162 24.67 -14.60 8.58
N PRO A 163 24.04 -14.71 9.77
CA PRO A 163 24.09 -13.68 10.82
C PRO A 163 25.50 -13.46 11.40
N ASP A 164 26.40 -14.45 11.33
CA ASP A 164 27.79 -14.30 11.80
C ASP A 164 28.57 -13.25 11.00
N LYS A 165 28.10 -12.96 9.77
CA LYS A 165 28.67 -11.96 8.88
C LYS A 165 27.95 -10.60 8.97
N ASP A 166 26.93 -10.50 9.82
CA ASP A 166 26.12 -9.30 10.02
C ASP A 166 25.82 -9.08 11.51
N PRO A 167 26.86 -8.83 12.34
CA PRO A 167 26.71 -8.77 13.80
C PRO A 167 25.76 -7.67 14.28
N LEU A 168 25.57 -6.61 13.48
CA LEU A 168 24.61 -5.55 13.77
C LEU A 168 23.17 -6.10 13.86
N ASN A 169 22.81 -6.98 12.93
CA ASN A 169 21.46 -7.52 12.81
C ASN A 169 21.29 -8.90 13.46
N ALA A 170 22.37 -9.51 13.94
CA ALA A 170 22.38 -10.90 14.42
C ALA A 170 21.33 -11.15 15.53
N GLU A 171 21.22 -10.27 16.51
CA GLU A 171 20.25 -10.43 17.61
C GLU A 171 18.80 -10.45 17.10
N PHE A 172 18.44 -9.47 16.26
CA PHE A 172 17.11 -9.40 15.66
C PHE A 172 16.84 -10.59 14.73
N TYR A 173 17.83 -10.98 13.94
CA TYR A 173 17.78 -12.15 13.08
C TYR A 173 17.47 -13.43 13.88
N TYR A 174 18.19 -13.68 14.98
CA TYR A 174 17.98 -14.88 15.79
C TYR A 174 16.63 -14.88 16.48
N ALA A 175 16.18 -13.73 16.99
CA ALA A 175 14.85 -13.64 17.58
C ALA A 175 13.73 -13.91 16.57
N ALA A 176 13.84 -13.34 15.36
CA ALA A 176 12.90 -13.60 14.27
C ALA A 176 12.93 -15.07 13.82
N LYS A 177 14.12 -15.68 13.77
CA LYS A 177 14.29 -17.13 13.51
C LYS A 177 13.62 -17.99 14.57
N VAL A 178 13.78 -17.66 15.85
CA VAL A 178 13.15 -18.39 16.95
C VAL A 178 11.63 -18.29 16.82
N ALA A 179 11.08 -17.10 16.63
CA ALA A 179 9.65 -16.90 16.44
C ALA A 179 9.10 -17.71 15.25
N LEU A 180 9.80 -17.70 14.11
CA LEU A 180 9.43 -18.51 12.95
C LEU A 180 9.45 -20.02 13.26
N TYR A 181 10.47 -20.50 13.97
CA TYR A 181 10.57 -21.92 14.34
C TYR A 181 9.55 -22.33 15.40
N ASP A 182 9.17 -21.43 16.29
CA ASP A 182 8.13 -21.67 17.27
C ASP A 182 6.77 -21.78 16.57
N ALA A 183 6.45 -20.86 15.65
CA ALA A 183 5.25 -20.96 14.80
C ALA A 183 5.20 -22.28 14.02
N ILE A 184 6.31 -22.71 13.41
CA ILE A 184 6.40 -24.01 12.72
C ILE A 184 6.19 -25.19 13.68
N ARG A 185 6.77 -25.13 14.88
CA ARG A 185 6.63 -26.21 15.88
C ARG A 185 5.19 -26.34 16.37
N GLU A 186 4.50 -25.21 16.46
CA GLU A 186 3.11 -25.12 16.91
C GLU A 186 2.10 -25.38 15.80
N GLY A 187 2.55 -25.40 14.53
CA GLY A 187 1.67 -25.53 13.37
C GLY A 187 0.82 -24.29 13.12
N ASP A 188 1.33 -23.10 13.45
CA ASP A 188 0.64 -21.84 13.21
C ASP A 188 0.79 -21.40 11.75
N ASP A 189 -0.14 -21.86 10.92
CA ASP A 189 -0.23 -21.48 9.49
C ASP A 189 -0.64 -20.00 9.28
N ASN A 190 -0.96 -19.26 10.36
CA ASN A 190 -1.32 -17.84 10.29
C ASN A 190 -0.17 -16.91 10.72
N PHE A 191 1.03 -17.41 11.00
CA PHE A 191 2.15 -16.54 11.35
C PHE A 191 2.56 -15.64 10.17
N ASP A 192 2.75 -14.32 10.41
CA ASP A 192 3.39 -13.38 9.46
C ASP A 192 4.56 -12.68 10.15
N MET A 193 5.71 -12.68 9.47
CA MET A 193 6.95 -12.18 10.04
C MET A 193 6.93 -10.67 10.23
N LEU A 194 6.32 -9.90 9.33
CA LEU A 194 6.24 -8.45 9.47
C LEU A 194 5.31 -8.07 10.63
N GLU A 195 4.17 -8.73 10.75
CA GLU A 195 3.24 -8.54 11.86
C GLU A 195 3.93 -8.82 13.20
N TRP A 196 4.56 -9.98 13.33
CA TRP A 196 5.33 -10.33 14.54
C TRP A 196 6.42 -9.31 14.82
N ALA A 197 7.15 -8.88 13.79
CA ALA A 197 8.25 -7.93 13.95
C ALA A 197 7.76 -6.54 14.40
N CYS A 198 6.60 -6.09 13.90
CA CYS A 198 6.01 -4.81 14.28
C CYS A 198 5.37 -4.83 15.67
N GLN A 199 4.79 -5.96 16.08
CA GLN A 199 4.04 -6.08 17.34
C GLN A 199 4.89 -6.57 18.51
N GLN A 200 5.78 -7.55 18.29
CA GLN A 200 6.44 -8.30 19.36
C GLN A 200 7.94 -8.09 19.42
N ALA A 201 8.61 -8.03 18.26
CA ALA A 201 10.08 -7.86 18.26
C ALA A 201 10.53 -6.52 18.87
N MET A 202 9.61 -5.56 18.97
CA MET A 202 9.83 -4.28 19.63
C MET A 202 10.24 -4.44 21.10
N GLY A 203 9.65 -5.40 21.81
CA GLY A 203 9.97 -5.66 23.22
C GLY A 203 11.41 -6.14 23.45
N LEU A 204 12.05 -6.76 22.45
CA LEU A 204 13.39 -7.33 22.57
C LEU A 204 14.50 -6.29 22.71
N LYS A 205 14.29 -5.09 22.16
CA LYS A 205 15.22 -3.95 22.27
C LYS A 205 14.77 -2.93 23.33
N GLY A 206 13.74 -3.27 24.12
CA GLY A 206 13.14 -2.36 25.11
C GLY A 206 12.32 -1.23 24.49
N TYR A 207 11.86 -1.39 23.25
CA TYR A 207 10.98 -0.42 22.62
C TYR A 207 9.54 -0.54 23.14
N LEU A 208 8.79 0.56 23.01
CA LEU A 208 7.39 0.62 23.41
C LEU A 208 6.52 -0.25 22.49
N ASP A 209 5.49 -0.86 23.07
CA ASP A 209 4.37 -1.41 22.31
C ASP A 209 3.66 -0.25 21.59
N PHE A 210 3.59 -0.34 20.25
CA PHE A 210 2.96 0.66 19.41
C PHE A 210 1.45 0.46 19.24
N GLY A 211 0.84 -0.51 19.92
CA GLY A 211 -0.62 -0.67 19.96
C GLY A 211 -1.24 -1.08 18.63
N LEU A 212 -0.53 -1.90 17.85
CA LEU A 212 -0.95 -2.30 16.49
C LEU A 212 -2.00 -3.42 16.46
N THR A 213 -2.61 -3.78 17.60
CA THR A 213 -3.59 -4.87 17.72
C THR A 213 -4.88 -4.65 16.92
N GLN A 214 -5.18 -3.40 16.57
CA GLN A 214 -6.33 -3.04 15.74
C GLN A 214 -6.00 -3.00 14.24
N VAL A 215 -4.73 -3.13 13.85
CA VAL A 215 -4.33 -3.18 12.44
C VAL A 215 -4.46 -4.62 11.96
N LYS A 216 -5.11 -4.79 10.80
CA LYS A 216 -5.22 -6.11 10.16
C LYS A 216 -4.06 -6.32 9.20
N PHE A 217 -3.17 -7.25 9.51
CA PHE A 217 -2.17 -7.76 8.58
C PHE A 217 -2.80 -8.93 7.81
N LEU A 218 -2.84 -8.82 6.49
CA LEU A 218 -3.30 -9.90 5.63
C LEU A 218 -2.16 -10.90 5.40
N ARG A 219 -2.49 -12.18 5.27
CA ARG A 219 -1.55 -13.20 4.76
C ARG A 219 -1.45 -13.13 3.24
N GLU A 220 -0.42 -13.74 2.65
CA GLU A 220 -0.11 -13.66 1.19
C GLU A 220 -1.32 -13.94 0.29
N ASP A 221 -2.12 -14.95 0.63
CA ASP A 221 -3.32 -15.37 -0.13
C ASP A 221 -4.64 -14.95 0.55
N GLU A 222 -4.61 -14.13 1.60
CA GLU A 222 -5.83 -13.72 2.31
C GLU A 222 -6.63 -12.68 1.51
N SER A 223 -7.87 -13.04 1.17
CA SER A 223 -8.81 -12.16 0.48
C SER A 223 -9.37 -11.08 1.41
N PHE A 224 -9.47 -9.85 0.91
CA PHE A 224 -10.16 -8.77 1.61
C PHE A 224 -11.10 -8.03 0.65
N ILE A 225 -12.39 -8.33 0.75
CA ILE A 225 -13.40 -7.85 -0.19
C ILE A 225 -14.18 -6.66 0.40
N ILE A 226 -14.25 -5.56 -0.35
CA ILE A 226 -15.12 -4.42 -0.05
C ILE A 226 -16.21 -4.25 -1.11
N CYS A 227 -17.27 -3.50 -0.75
CA CYS A 227 -18.42 -3.24 -1.63
C CYS A 227 -19.00 -4.52 -2.25
N PRO A 228 -19.41 -5.52 -1.45
CA PRO A 228 -20.01 -6.73 -1.97
C PRO A 228 -21.25 -6.39 -2.81
N ASP A 229 -21.32 -6.95 -4.02
CA ASP A 229 -22.44 -6.85 -4.94
C ASP A 229 -22.72 -8.22 -5.56
N ALA A 230 -23.69 -8.30 -6.47
CA ALA A 230 -24.02 -9.55 -7.18
C ALA A 230 -22.84 -10.11 -8.02
N ASN A 231 -21.79 -9.32 -8.26
CA ASN A 231 -20.59 -9.72 -8.99
C ASN A 231 -19.39 -9.98 -8.06
N GLY A 232 -19.64 -10.09 -6.75
CA GLY A 232 -18.66 -10.45 -5.74
C GLY A 232 -17.97 -9.27 -5.05
N GLY A 233 -18.09 -8.03 -5.53
CA GLY A 233 -17.41 -6.87 -4.95
C GLY A 233 -15.97 -6.65 -5.44
N ILE A 234 -15.15 -5.98 -4.63
CA ILE A 234 -13.79 -5.52 -4.98
C ILE A 234 -12.77 -6.18 -4.06
N GLU A 235 -11.86 -6.96 -4.64
CA GLU A 235 -10.72 -7.56 -3.96
C GLU A 235 -9.64 -6.51 -3.66
N CYS A 236 -9.16 -6.46 -2.42
CA CYS A 236 -8.14 -5.52 -1.93
C CYS A 236 -7.00 -6.20 -1.16
N GLY A 237 -7.02 -7.54 -1.04
CA GLY A 237 -6.00 -8.32 -0.33
C GLY A 237 -4.78 -8.68 -1.18
N MET A 238 -4.78 -8.36 -2.48
CA MET A 238 -3.65 -8.65 -3.36
C MET A 238 -2.77 -7.41 -3.54
N HIS A 239 -1.49 -7.50 -3.18
CA HIS A 239 -0.52 -6.46 -3.53
C HIS A 239 -0.26 -6.40 -5.05
N GLY A 240 -0.27 -7.54 -5.73
CA GLY A 240 -0.14 -7.63 -7.19
C GLY A 240 1.23 -8.09 -7.71
N HIS A 241 2.14 -8.50 -6.81
CA HIS A 241 3.44 -9.07 -7.17
C HIS A 241 3.33 -10.51 -7.71
N LEU A 242 2.45 -11.32 -7.12
CA LEU A 242 2.07 -12.64 -7.59
C LEU A 242 0.74 -12.57 -8.35
N GLY A 243 0.73 -13.10 -9.56
CA GLY A 243 -0.46 -13.33 -10.38
C GLY A 243 -1.02 -14.75 -10.17
N PRO A 244 -2.05 -15.12 -10.96
CA PRO A 244 -2.64 -16.45 -10.90
C PRO A 244 -1.57 -17.56 -11.00
N HIS A 245 -1.68 -18.58 -10.13
CA HIS A 245 -0.73 -19.69 -10.00
C HIS A 245 0.72 -19.28 -9.67
N GLY A 246 0.91 -18.18 -8.94
CA GLY A 246 2.25 -17.69 -8.56
C GLY A 246 3.08 -17.14 -9.73
N SER A 247 2.44 -16.89 -10.88
CA SER A 247 3.08 -16.22 -12.01
C SER A 247 3.40 -14.77 -11.66
N ARG A 248 4.19 -14.07 -12.49
CA ARG A 248 4.40 -12.63 -12.28
C ARG A 248 3.08 -11.86 -12.44
N GLY A 249 2.71 -11.10 -11.42
CA GLY A 249 1.48 -10.31 -11.42
C GLY A 249 1.48 -9.19 -12.47
N SER A 250 0.29 -8.92 -13.03
CA SER A 250 0.04 -7.77 -13.91
C SER A 250 -1.44 -7.44 -13.95
N ALA A 251 -1.79 -6.17 -14.13
CA ALA A 251 -3.19 -5.75 -14.22
C ALA A 251 -3.99 -6.53 -15.29
N GLY A 252 -3.36 -6.84 -16.43
CA GLY A 252 -3.99 -7.64 -17.49
C GLY A 252 -4.18 -9.11 -17.14
N ALA A 253 -3.36 -9.69 -16.26
CA ALA A 253 -3.60 -11.04 -15.73
C ALA A 253 -4.76 -11.03 -14.73
N PHE A 254 -4.79 -10.05 -13.82
CA PHE A 254 -5.87 -9.91 -12.85
C PHE A 254 -7.23 -9.59 -13.48
N ALA A 255 -7.25 -8.86 -14.60
CA ALA A 255 -8.48 -8.53 -15.33
C ALA A 255 -9.24 -9.79 -15.79
N LYS A 256 -8.56 -10.93 -15.89
CA LYS A 256 -9.13 -12.23 -16.28
C LYS A 256 -9.73 -13.02 -15.11
N MET A 257 -9.56 -12.58 -13.86
CA MET A 257 -10.04 -13.31 -12.67
C MET A 257 -11.56 -13.16 -12.42
N GLY A 258 -12.27 -12.39 -13.25
CA GLY A 258 -13.73 -12.22 -13.15
C GLY A 258 -14.21 -11.34 -11.98
N ARG A 259 -13.31 -10.92 -11.08
CA ARG A 259 -13.58 -10.02 -9.95
C ARG A 259 -12.82 -8.71 -10.12
N LYS A 260 -13.44 -7.60 -9.70
CA LYS A 260 -12.76 -6.30 -9.63
C LYS A 260 -11.68 -6.34 -8.56
N SER A 261 -10.55 -5.70 -8.78
CA SER A 261 -9.49 -5.63 -7.78
C SER A 261 -8.80 -4.28 -7.73
N ASN A 262 -8.25 -3.96 -6.56
CA ASN A 262 -7.31 -2.87 -6.34
C ASN A 262 -5.96 -3.50 -5.98
N ILE A 263 -4.90 -3.11 -6.68
CA ILE A 263 -3.53 -3.63 -6.48
C ILE A 263 -2.52 -2.49 -6.44
N GLY A 264 -1.30 -2.77 -5.97
CA GLY A 264 -0.14 -1.87 -6.01
C GLY A 264 0.97 -2.44 -6.90
N HIS A 265 2.16 -2.59 -6.34
CA HIS A 265 3.36 -3.27 -6.85
C HIS A 265 4.10 -2.58 -8.00
N THR A 266 3.37 -2.10 -9.02
CA THR A 266 4.01 -1.63 -10.25
C THR A 266 4.52 -0.19 -10.15
N HIS A 267 4.24 0.51 -9.04
CA HIS A 267 4.49 1.94 -8.83
C HIS A 267 3.86 2.88 -9.88
N ARG A 268 3.01 2.34 -10.77
CA ARG A 268 2.39 3.04 -11.90
C ARG A 268 0.88 2.94 -11.80
N ALA A 269 0.22 4.11 -11.79
CA ALA A 269 -1.23 4.14 -11.91
C ALA A 269 -1.74 3.50 -13.20
N GLY A 270 -2.82 2.73 -13.10
CA GLY A 270 -3.44 2.10 -14.26
C GLY A 270 -4.86 1.61 -14.00
N ILE A 271 -5.65 1.58 -15.06
CA ILE A 271 -6.97 0.95 -15.08
C ILE A 271 -6.99 -0.03 -16.23
N VAL A 272 -7.20 -1.31 -15.94
CA VAL A 272 -7.36 -2.37 -16.94
C VAL A 272 -8.62 -3.14 -16.57
N ASP A 273 -9.69 -2.89 -17.32
CA ASP A 273 -11.04 -3.42 -17.04
C ASP A 273 -11.47 -3.18 -15.58
N GLY A 274 -11.67 -4.26 -14.81
CA GLY A 274 -12.04 -4.21 -13.39
C GLY A 274 -10.89 -3.96 -12.43
N VAL A 275 -9.64 -3.88 -12.91
CA VAL A 275 -8.43 -3.80 -12.09
C VAL A 275 -7.91 -2.37 -12.05
N TYR A 276 -7.78 -1.84 -10.83
CA TYR A 276 -7.19 -0.53 -10.58
C TYR A 276 -5.82 -0.76 -9.92
N THR A 277 -4.80 -0.07 -10.42
CA THR A 277 -3.44 -0.16 -9.91
C THR A 277 -3.06 1.20 -9.34
N ALA A 278 -2.64 1.21 -8.08
CA ALA A 278 -2.11 2.39 -7.43
C ALA A 278 -0.68 2.69 -7.93
N GLY A 279 -0.25 3.93 -7.75
CA GLY A 279 1.12 4.34 -8.01
C GLY A 279 2.03 4.00 -6.83
N THR A 280 2.86 4.95 -6.43
CA THR A 280 3.70 4.85 -5.24
C THR A 280 3.49 6.05 -4.33
N SER A 281 3.72 5.89 -3.02
CA SER A 281 3.88 7.01 -2.09
C SER A 281 5.35 7.36 -1.84
N SER A 282 6.28 6.57 -2.39
CA SER A 282 7.72 6.77 -2.29
C SER A 282 8.24 7.89 -3.18
N LEU A 283 9.51 8.25 -3.03
CA LEU A 283 10.20 9.15 -3.97
C LEU A 283 10.11 8.57 -5.41
N ILE A 284 9.76 9.40 -6.39
CA ILE A 284 9.65 8.96 -7.80
C ILE A 284 11.03 8.57 -8.36
N ASN A 285 12.08 9.29 -7.99
CA ASN A 285 13.45 9.04 -8.45
C ASN A 285 14.23 8.29 -7.37
N LEU A 286 14.08 6.96 -7.37
CA LEU A 286 14.90 6.09 -6.54
C LEU A 286 16.18 5.70 -7.28
N PRO A 287 17.28 5.42 -6.57
CA PRO A 287 18.60 5.18 -7.19
C PRO A 287 18.63 3.99 -8.17
N TYR A 288 17.64 3.11 -8.11
CA TYR A 288 17.48 1.94 -8.97
C TYR A 288 16.58 2.21 -10.20
N ASN A 289 16.13 3.44 -10.42
CA ASN A 289 15.32 3.80 -11.58
C ASN A 289 16.22 4.13 -12.77
N ALA A 290 15.99 3.48 -13.90
CA ALA A 290 16.69 3.71 -15.15
C ALA A 290 15.71 4.04 -16.28
N GLY A 291 16.01 5.08 -17.08
CA GLY A 291 15.22 5.49 -18.23
C GLY A 291 13.92 6.25 -17.91
N PRO A 292 13.11 6.59 -18.94
CA PRO A 292 11.80 7.21 -18.76
C PRO A 292 10.89 6.37 -17.86
N SER A 293 10.26 7.00 -16.88
CA SER A 293 9.47 6.31 -15.86
C SER A 293 8.00 6.72 -15.93
N ALA A 294 7.12 5.73 -15.82
CA ALA A 294 5.67 5.94 -15.70
C ALA A 294 5.19 5.93 -14.24
N ARG A 295 6.13 6.00 -13.27
CA ARG A 295 5.78 6.06 -11.85
C ARG A 295 5.05 7.34 -11.53
N SER A 296 4.05 7.24 -10.65
CA SER A 296 3.23 8.38 -10.27
C SER A 296 2.87 8.33 -8.78
N HIS A 297 2.73 9.50 -8.18
CA HIS A 297 2.14 9.64 -6.85
C HIS A 297 0.62 9.52 -6.96
N SER A 298 0.13 8.29 -7.02
CA SER A 298 -1.28 8.01 -7.30
C SER A 298 -1.85 6.99 -6.33
N HIS A 299 -3.10 7.22 -5.93
CA HIS A 299 -3.83 6.37 -4.98
C HIS A 299 -5.20 6.01 -5.56
N ILE A 300 -5.74 4.87 -5.15
CA ILE A 300 -7.08 4.44 -5.57
C ILE A 300 -8.08 4.86 -4.51
N LEU A 301 -9.10 5.60 -4.90
CA LEU A 301 -10.24 5.92 -4.07
C LEU A 301 -11.41 5.01 -4.45
N THR A 302 -12.03 4.37 -3.46
CA THR A 302 -13.23 3.54 -3.64
C THR A 302 -14.41 4.16 -2.93
N TYR A 303 -15.53 4.33 -3.63
CA TYR A 303 -16.79 4.87 -3.11
C TYR A 303 -17.73 3.77 -2.63
N LYS A 304 -18.75 4.15 -1.84
CA LYS A 304 -19.69 3.18 -1.24
C LYS A 304 -20.46 2.34 -2.26
N ASN A 305 -20.68 2.85 -3.47
CA ASN A 305 -21.33 2.12 -4.57
C ASN A 305 -20.36 1.24 -5.39
N GLY A 306 -19.11 1.08 -4.95
CA GLY A 306 -18.10 0.27 -5.61
C GLY A 306 -17.50 0.90 -6.88
N LYS A 307 -17.82 2.16 -7.19
CA LYS A 307 -17.08 2.94 -8.18
C LYS A 307 -15.75 3.40 -7.60
N ARG A 308 -14.78 3.62 -8.48
CA ARG A 308 -13.41 3.95 -8.11
C ARG A 308 -12.87 5.06 -8.99
N VAL A 309 -11.89 5.78 -8.48
CA VAL A 309 -11.12 6.77 -9.23
C VAL A 309 -9.66 6.69 -8.80
N ILE A 310 -8.75 7.09 -9.70
CA ILE A 310 -7.35 7.31 -9.36
C ILE A 310 -7.16 8.79 -9.04
N ILE A 311 -6.64 9.08 -7.84
CA ILE A 311 -6.21 10.42 -7.44
C ILE A 311 -4.72 10.51 -7.65
N THR A 312 -4.27 11.40 -8.53
CA THR A 312 -2.84 11.67 -8.76
C THR A 312 -2.45 12.98 -8.11
N MET A 313 -1.47 12.91 -7.21
CA MET A 313 -0.86 14.09 -6.62
C MET A 313 0.08 14.73 -7.63
N TRP A 314 -0.12 16.02 -7.87
CA TRP A 314 0.66 16.80 -8.81
C TRP A 314 0.90 18.20 -8.26
N ASN A 315 2.11 18.72 -8.47
CA ASN A 315 2.52 20.05 -8.03
C ASN A 315 2.12 20.37 -6.57
N ARG A 316 2.39 19.43 -5.66
CA ARG A 316 2.12 19.57 -4.21
C ARG A 316 0.62 19.70 -3.85
N LYS A 317 -0.28 19.29 -4.74
CA LYS A 317 -1.73 19.24 -4.55
C LYS A 317 -2.24 17.85 -4.99
N TRP A 318 -3.46 17.49 -4.59
CA TRP A 318 -4.12 16.23 -4.99
C TRP A 318 -5.47 16.47 -5.70
N ARG A 319 -5.93 17.71 -5.70
CA ARG A 319 -7.06 18.29 -6.44
C ARG A 319 -6.78 19.78 -6.65
N ALA A 320 -7.55 20.44 -7.52
CA ALA A 320 -7.40 21.86 -7.81
C ALA A 320 -7.64 22.75 -6.57
#